data_AF-A0A7K9C3V4-F1
#
_entry.id   AF-A0A7K9C3V4-F1
#
_cell.length_a   1.000
_cell.length_b   1.000
_cell.length_c   1.000
_cell.angle_alpha   90.00
_cell.angle_beta   90.00
_cell.angle_gamma   90.00
#
_symmetry.space_group_name_H-M   'P 1'
#
loop_
_entity.id
_entity.type
_entity.pdbx_description
1 polymer ?
#
loop_
_entity_poly.entity_id
_entity_poly.type
_entity_poly.pdbx_seq_one_letter_code
_entity_poly.pdbx_strand_id
1 'polypeptide(L)'
;PSGQSCPRLQVLSRCVATAQASCWWLMSRAYRYLSAWALPQFLIVTQGDLQLLKTETDNLVLLVSKTFPVHGDSPPGLSPNTSGPPLTSPSPWEHQLCQQLHSVATSIQLFSGDVLKMFSTDCKRMSAEIFDQTMPLGKHWRVGLRPELPSSPSAYAAAAVQAVLGQVLQGAQLLPRDAQAPALARVTTAFLEAWMDHILAQRIKFR
;
A
#
# COMPACT_ATOMS: atom_id res chain seq x y z
N PRO A 1 42.68 6.65 22.42
CA PRO A 1 42.00 7.85 21.88
C PRO A 1 40.85 7.43 20.96
N SER A 2 39.64 7.51 21.51
CA SER A 2 38.37 7.05 20.95
C SER A 2 38.04 7.64 19.58
N GLY A 3 37.81 6.76 18.61
CA GLY A 3 37.33 7.08 17.26
C GLY A 3 35.94 7.71 17.29
N GLN A 4 35.89 9.04 17.25
CA GLN A 4 34.64 9.76 16.98
C GLN A 4 34.31 9.59 15.49
N SER A 5 33.33 8.74 15.18
CA SER A 5 32.78 8.63 13.83
C SER A 5 32.31 10.01 13.36
N CYS A 6 32.67 10.40 12.13
CA CYS A 6 32.30 11.69 11.54
C CYS A 6 30.80 11.99 11.74
N PRO A 7 30.41 13.16 12.30
CA PRO A 7 29.01 13.46 12.63
C PRO A 7 28.09 13.39 11.40
N ARG A 8 28.61 13.70 10.21
CA ARG A 8 27.91 13.55 8.93
C ARG A 8 27.47 12.11 8.68
N LEU A 9 28.39 11.16 8.86
CA LEU A 9 28.13 9.74 8.69
C LEU A 9 27.12 9.23 9.73
N GLN A 10 27.19 9.72 10.97
CA GLN A 10 26.24 9.35 12.02
C GLN A 10 24.82 9.80 11.69
N VAL A 11 24.65 11.05 11.23
CA VAL A 11 23.34 11.58 10.83
C VAL A 11 22.78 10.79 9.66
N LEU A 12 23.57 10.59 8.60
CA LEU A 12 23.14 9.84 7.42
C LEU A 12 22.78 8.38 7.75
N SER A 13 23.58 7.72 8.60
CA SER A 13 23.29 6.37 9.08
C SER A 13 21.97 6.32 9.87
N ARG A 14 21.69 7.30 10.72
CA ARG A 14 20.41 7.41 11.44
C ARG A 14 19.23 7.63 10.49
N CYS A 15 19.39 8.45 9.46
CA CYS A 15 18.37 8.65 8.42
C CYS A 15 18.04 7.33 7.72
N VAL A 16 19.05 6.59 7.26
CA VAL A 16 18.89 5.27 6.63
C VAL A 16 18.21 4.28 7.58
N ALA A 17 18.71 4.16 8.81
CA ALA A 17 18.17 3.23 9.79
C ALA A 17 16.70 3.54 10.13
N THR A 18 16.35 4.81 10.25
CA THR A 18 14.97 5.25 10.51
C THR A 18 14.06 4.91 9.33
N ALA A 19 14.47 5.24 8.10
CA ALA A 19 13.70 4.91 6.90
C ALA A 19 13.50 3.40 6.73
N GLN A 20 14.55 2.60 6.95
CA GLN A 20 14.49 1.14 6.90
C GLN A 20 13.57 0.56 7.97
N ALA A 21 13.70 0.99 9.21
CA ALA A 21 12.88 0.51 10.32
C ALA A 21 11.40 0.84 10.10
N SER A 22 11.08 2.06 9.67
CA SER A 22 9.71 2.49 9.36
C SER A 22 9.12 1.71 8.18
N CYS A 23 9.91 1.53 7.12
CA CYS A 23 9.54 0.73 5.94
C CYS A 23 9.21 -0.72 6.34
N TRP A 24 10.12 -1.38 7.07
CA TRP A 24 9.95 -2.76 7.50
C TRP A 24 8.76 -2.93 8.45
N TRP A 25 8.60 -2.02 9.42
CA TRP A 25 7.49 -2.03 10.36
C TRP A 25 6.16 -1.94 9.60
N LEU A 26 6.06 -0.99 8.67
CA LEU A 26 4.83 -0.74 7.91
C LEU A 26 4.46 -1.94 7.04
N MET A 27 5.40 -2.44 6.24
CA MET A 27 5.16 -3.60 5.38
C MET A 27 4.75 -4.82 6.22
N SER A 28 5.49 -5.13 7.28
CA SER A 28 5.19 -6.25 8.17
C SER A 28 3.80 -6.12 8.81
N ARG A 29 3.39 -4.92 9.19
CA ARG A 29 2.05 -4.65 9.74
C ARG A 29 0.96 -4.82 8.69
N ALA A 30 1.16 -4.31 7.49
CA ALA A 30 0.21 -4.47 6.39
C ALA A 30 -0.03 -5.96 6.10
N TYR A 31 1.03 -6.74 5.90
CA TYR A 31 0.90 -8.18 5.67
C TYR A 31 0.22 -8.90 6.83
N ARG A 32 0.56 -8.56 8.08
CA ARG A 32 -0.07 -9.15 9.26
C ARG A 32 -1.57 -8.86 9.31
N TYR A 33 -1.98 -7.61 9.13
CA TYR A 33 -3.40 -7.25 9.16
C TYR A 33 -4.18 -7.93 8.04
N LEU A 34 -3.61 -7.99 6.83
CA LEU A 34 -4.26 -8.69 5.72
C LEU A 34 -4.41 -10.19 5.99
N SER A 35 -3.36 -10.84 6.49
CA SER A 35 -3.40 -12.27 6.85
C SER A 35 -4.40 -12.59 7.97
N ALA A 36 -4.59 -11.66 8.91
CA ALA A 36 -5.55 -11.79 10.01
C ALA A 36 -6.96 -11.28 9.64
N TRP A 37 -7.17 -10.87 8.39
CA TRP A 37 -8.41 -10.26 7.90
C TRP A 37 -8.85 -8.98 8.65
N ALA A 38 -7.90 -8.26 9.25
CA ALA A 38 -8.10 -6.98 9.92
C ALA A 38 -8.11 -5.82 8.91
N LEU A 39 -9.10 -5.83 8.00
CA LEU A 39 -9.15 -4.92 6.86
C LEU A 39 -9.22 -3.43 7.25
N PRO A 40 -9.92 -3.01 8.32
CA PRO A 40 -9.91 -1.62 8.74
C PRO A 40 -8.50 -1.10 9.05
N GLN A 41 -7.74 -1.84 9.85
CA GLN A 41 -6.37 -1.51 10.24
C GLN A 41 -5.42 -1.57 9.04
N PHE A 42 -5.61 -2.56 8.16
CA PHE A 42 -4.86 -2.65 6.92
C PHE A 42 -5.03 -1.37 6.06
N LEU A 43 -6.26 -0.90 5.90
CA LEU A 43 -6.54 0.30 5.10
C LEU A 43 -5.92 1.55 5.70
N ILE A 44 -6.02 1.75 7.01
CA ILE A 44 -5.40 2.90 7.69
C ILE A 44 -3.89 2.93 7.46
N VAL A 45 -3.21 1.79 7.65
CA VAL A 45 -1.76 1.71 7.48
C VAL A 45 -1.35 1.93 6.02
N THR A 46 -2.08 1.36 5.05
CA THR A 46 -1.66 1.37 3.64
C THR A 46 -2.13 2.59 2.86
N GLN A 47 -3.24 3.20 3.24
CA GLN A 47 -3.80 4.38 2.59
C GLN A 47 -3.57 5.68 3.39
N GLY A 48 -3.20 5.58 4.67
CA GLY A 48 -2.81 6.70 5.52
C GLY A 48 -1.29 6.71 5.77
N ASP A 49 -0.82 5.87 6.69
CA ASP A 49 0.57 5.89 7.17
C ASP A 49 1.59 5.73 6.05
N LEU A 50 1.31 4.88 5.05
CA LEU A 50 2.18 4.65 3.91
C LEU A 50 2.32 5.89 3.03
N GLN A 51 1.24 6.66 2.84
CA GLN A 51 1.30 7.89 2.05
C GLN A 51 2.15 8.95 2.76
N LEU A 52 2.00 9.07 4.08
CA LEU A 52 2.87 9.91 4.89
C LEU A 52 4.34 9.45 4.82
N LEU A 53 4.60 8.17 5.06
CA LEU A 53 5.96 7.61 5.01
C LEU A 53 6.62 7.82 3.64
N LYS A 54 5.85 7.65 2.56
CA LYS A 54 6.30 7.93 1.20
C LYS A 54 6.74 9.38 1.04
N THR A 55 5.88 10.34 1.39
CA THR A 55 6.20 11.78 1.31
C THR A 55 7.40 12.16 2.16
N GLU A 56 7.47 11.69 3.41
CA GLU A 56 8.58 12.01 4.32
C GLU A 56 9.90 11.39 3.84
N THR A 57 9.86 10.19 3.27
CA THR A 57 11.07 9.56 2.71
C THR A 57 11.54 10.27 1.45
N ASP A 58 10.62 10.68 0.57
CA ASP A 58 10.97 11.48 -0.63
C ASP A 58 11.60 12.82 -0.21
N ASN A 59 11.03 13.50 0.79
CA ASN A 59 11.60 14.73 1.37
C ASN A 59 12.99 14.50 1.97
N LEU A 60 13.16 13.39 2.71
CA LEU A 60 14.44 13.01 3.30
C LEU A 60 15.49 12.73 2.22
N VAL A 61 15.14 12.03 1.15
CA VAL A 61 16.01 11.80 -0.01
C VAL A 61 16.43 13.13 -0.63
N LEU A 62 15.49 14.05 -0.87
CA LEU A 62 15.81 15.38 -1.42
C LEU A 62 16.76 16.17 -0.51
N LEU A 63 16.54 16.14 0.81
CA LEU A 63 17.39 16.82 1.77
C LEU A 63 18.80 16.22 1.81
N VAL A 64 18.90 14.88 1.78
CA VAL A 64 20.18 14.16 1.74
C VAL A 64 20.92 14.46 0.44
N SER A 65 20.26 14.41 -0.72
CA SER A 65 20.90 14.72 -2.01
C SER A 65 21.44 16.15 -2.08
N LYS A 66 20.75 17.13 -1.46
CA LYS A 66 21.25 18.51 -1.34
C LYS A 66 22.43 18.65 -0.37
N THR A 67 22.43 17.91 0.73
CA THR A 67 23.41 18.02 1.82
C THR A 67 24.68 17.19 1.56
N PHE A 68 24.55 16.15 0.73
CA PHE A 68 25.59 15.18 0.38
C PHE A 68 25.70 15.03 -1.15
N PRO A 69 26.12 16.09 -1.88
CA PRO A 69 26.16 16.08 -3.34
C PRO A 69 27.22 15.09 -3.84
N VAL A 70 26.75 14.05 -4.55
CA VAL A 70 27.61 13.14 -5.33
C VAL A 70 28.22 13.95 -6.46
N HIS A 71 29.55 14.06 -6.51
CA HIS A 71 30.23 14.81 -7.58
C HIS A 71 29.98 14.11 -8.93
N GLY A 72 29.26 14.80 -9.83
CA GLY A 72 28.93 14.33 -11.17
C GLY A 72 28.07 15.30 -11.99
N ASP A 73 27.23 16.13 -11.35
CA ASP A 73 26.27 17.02 -12.05
C ASP A 73 26.75 18.47 -12.21
N SER A 74 28.06 18.72 -12.18
CA SER A 74 28.59 20.02 -12.59
C SER A 74 28.78 20.03 -14.11
N PRO A 75 28.19 20.98 -14.85
CA PRO A 75 28.50 21.13 -16.27
C PRO A 75 30.01 21.37 -16.44
N PRO A 76 30.66 20.74 -17.43
CA PRO A 76 32.09 20.93 -17.66
C PRO A 76 32.31 22.36 -18.19
N GLY A 77 32.70 23.30 -17.33
CA GLY A 77 33.06 24.64 -17.83
C GLY A 77 33.08 25.84 -16.88
N LEU A 78 33.13 25.70 -15.55
CA LEU A 78 33.31 26.87 -14.68
C LEU A 78 34.62 26.78 -13.90
N SER A 79 35.53 27.68 -14.27
CA SER A 79 36.90 27.87 -13.77
C SER A 79 37.01 28.06 -12.24
N PRO A 80 38.21 27.83 -11.67
CA PRO A 80 38.43 27.79 -10.23
C PRO A 80 38.89 29.16 -9.72
N ASN A 81 37.96 30.01 -9.30
CA ASN A 81 38.31 31.24 -8.58
C ASN A 81 37.17 31.74 -7.70
N THR A 82 36.67 30.87 -6.81
CA THR A 82 35.94 31.31 -5.61
C THR A 82 36.51 30.57 -4.41
N SER A 83 37.20 31.30 -3.55
CA SER A 83 37.78 30.86 -2.29
C SER A 83 36.68 30.56 -1.25
N GLY A 84 35.91 29.52 -1.49
CA GLY A 84 35.12 28.82 -0.48
C GLY A 84 35.91 27.63 0.09
N PRO A 85 35.63 27.17 1.32
CA PRO A 85 36.26 25.97 1.86
C PRO A 85 36.03 24.80 0.89
N PRO A 86 37.04 23.93 0.67
CA PRO A 86 36.93 22.84 -0.30
C PRO A 86 35.75 21.95 0.08
N LEU A 87 34.78 21.84 -0.83
CA LEU A 87 33.73 20.82 -0.76
C LEU A 87 34.44 19.47 -0.66
N THR A 88 34.43 18.88 0.53
CA THR A 88 35.08 17.61 0.80
C THR A 88 34.38 16.57 -0.08
N SER A 89 35.13 15.85 -0.91
CA SER A 89 34.54 14.79 -1.73
C SER A 89 33.78 13.82 -0.82
N PRO A 90 32.56 13.38 -1.20
CA PRO A 90 31.79 12.55 -0.30
C PRO A 90 32.53 11.22 -0.12
N SER A 91 32.66 10.79 1.13
CA SER A 91 33.33 9.54 1.45
C SER A 91 32.62 8.36 0.76
N PRO A 92 33.32 7.25 0.46
CA PRO A 92 32.69 6.05 -0.12
C PRO A 92 31.51 5.55 0.72
N TRP A 93 31.61 5.70 2.04
CA TRP A 93 30.56 5.35 2.99
C TRP A 93 29.33 6.25 2.91
N GLU A 94 29.51 7.56 2.73
CA GLU A 94 28.38 8.47 2.51
C GLU A 94 27.64 8.13 1.21
N HIS A 95 28.36 7.85 0.12
CA HIS A 95 27.74 7.41 -1.13
C HIS A 95 26.92 6.13 -0.95
N GLN A 96 27.47 5.13 -0.27
CA GLN A 96 26.78 3.88 -0.01
C GLN A 96 25.49 4.09 0.81
N LEU A 97 25.55 4.91 1.87
CA LEU A 97 24.36 5.21 2.67
C LEU A 97 23.32 6.01 1.90
N CYS A 98 23.74 6.96 1.05
CA CYS A 98 22.84 7.66 0.14
C CYS A 98 22.12 6.67 -0.81
N GLN A 99 22.86 5.74 -1.41
CA GLN A 99 22.27 4.70 -2.26
C GLN A 99 21.28 3.80 -1.50
N GLN A 100 21.60 3.43 -0.25
CA GLN A 100 20.68 2.67 0.59
C GLN A 100 19.39 3.44 0.87
N LEU A 101 19.48 4.73 1.16
CA LEU A 101 18.29 5.57 1.37
C LEU A 101 17.42 5.63 0.10
N HIS A 102 18.03 5.81 -1.07
CA HIS A 102 17.30 5.79 -2.35
C HIS A 102 16.64 4.43 -2.59
N SER A 103 17.33 3.33 -2.29
CA SER A 103 16.77 1.98 -2.40
C SER A 103 15.55 1.80 -1.50
N VAL A 104 15.59 2.29 -0.26
CA VAL A 104 14.45 2.24 0.68
C VAL A 104 13.28 3.06 0.15
N ALA A 105 13.55 4.27 -0.37
CA ALA A 105 12.52 5.10 -0.99
C ALA A 105 11.87 4.37 -2.18
N THR A 106 12.66 3.74 -3.05
CA THR A 106 12.14 2.92 -4.16
C THR A 106 11.28 1.76 -3.65
N SER A 107 11.70 1.05 -2.60
CA SER A 107 10.89 -0.03 -2.01
C SER A 107 9.55 0.47 -1.48
N ILE A 108 9.51 1.63 -0.82
CA ILE A 108 8.26 2.25 -0.34
C ILE A 108 7.34 2.61 -1.51
N GLN A 109 7.90 3.20 -2.57
CA GLN A 109 7.13 3.56 -3.78
C GLN A 109 6.53 2.34 -4.47
N LEU A 110 7.33 1.29 -4.68
CA LEU A 110 6.88 0.02 -5.27
C LEU A 110 5.74 -0.59 -4.44
N PHE A 111 5.94 -0.69 -3.13
CA PHE A 111 4.91 -1.23 -2.24
C PHE A 111 3.63 -0.38 -2.26
N SER A 112 3.73 0.95 -2.27
CA SER A 112 2.56 1.83 -2.42
C SER A 112 1.81 1.61 -3.74
N GLY A 113 2.50 1.23 -4.81
CA GLY A 113 1.87 0.88 -6.09
C GLY A 113 1.15 -0.47 -6.05
N ASP A 114 1.73 -1.46 -5.37
CA ASP A 114 1.28 -2.85 -5.41
C ASP A 114 0.25 -3.21 -4.32
N VAL A 115 0.30 -2.53 -3.16
CA VAL A 115 -0.45 -2.95 -1.96
C VAL A 115 -1.96 -2.99 -2.17
N LEU A 116 -2.52 -2.04 -2.93
CA LEU A 116 -3.95 -2.04 -3.25
C LEU A 116 -4.33 -3.14 -4.25
N LYS A 117 -3.42 -3.50 -5.16
CA LYS A 117 -3.64 -4.61 -6.08
C LYS A 117 -3.68 -5.93 -5.32
N MET A 118 -2.69 -6.16 -4.45
CA MET A 118 -2.65 -7.32 -3.56
C MET A 118 -3.93 -7.42 -2.72
N PHE A 119 -4.32 -6.32 -2.09
CA PHE A 119 -5.55 -6.24 -1.31
C PHE A 119 -6.81 -6.59 -2.12
N SER A 120 -6.92 -6.05 -3.33
CA SER A 120 -8.03 -6.35 -4.25
C SER A 120 -8.05 -7.83 -4.62
N THR A 121 -6.89 -8.45 -4.85
CA THR A 121 -6.78 -9.89 -5.13
C THR A 121 -7.25 -10.73 -3.94
N ASP A 122 -6.84 -10.38 -2.72
CA ASP A 122 -7.28 -11.10 -1.51
C ASP A 122 -8.77 -10.91 -1.24
N CYS A 123 -9.32 -9.72 -1.47
CA CYS A 123 -10.75 -9.48 -1.40
C CYS A 123 -11.53 -10.33 -2.40
N LYS A 124 -11.06 -10.43 -3.65
CA LYS A 124 -11.65 -11.29 -4.68
C LYS A 124 -11.66 -12.75 -4.22
N ARG A 125 -10.51 -13.24 -3.74
CA ARG A 125 -10.35 -14.61 -3.25
C ARG A 125 -11.29 -14.92 -2.08
N MET A 126 -11.29 -14.11 -1.04
CA MET A 126 -12.19 -14.31 0.10
C MET A 126 -13.67 -14.23 -0.31
N SER A 127 -14.02 -13.31 -1.21
CA SER A 127 -15.39 -13.22 -1.74
C SER A 127 -15.80 -14.51 -2.45
N ALA A 128 -14.92 -15.06 -3.28
CA ALA A 128 -15.15 -16.34 -3.96
C ALA A 128 -15.32 -17.49 -2.95
N GLU A 129 -14.46 -17.57 -1.92
CA GLU A 129 -14.57 -18.57 -0.85
C GLU A 129 -15.92 -18.48 -0.12
N ILE A 130 -16.41 -17.27 0.18
CA ILE A 130 -17.71 -17.07 0.80
C ILE A 130 -18.85 -17.49 -0.14
N PHE A 131 -18.78 -17.13 -1.43
CA PHE A 131 -19.79 -17.54 -2.39
C PHE A 131 -19.84 -19.06 -2.57
N ASP A 132 -18.68 -19.73 -2.63
CA ASP A 132 -18.61 -21.19 -2.69
C ASP A 132 -19.28 -21.86 -1.49
N GLN A 133 -19.21 -21.25 -0.30
CA GLN A 133 -19.77 -21.81 0.93
C GLN A 133 -21.26 -21.47 1.13
N THR A 134 -21.68 -20.28 0.71
CA THR A 134 -22.97 -19.70 1.13
C THR A 134 -23.95 -19.47 0.00
N MET A 135 -23.48 -19.34 -1.25
CA MET A 135 -24.35 -19.03 -2.37
C MET A 135 -25.22 -20.24 -2.68
N PRO A 136 -26.55 -20.09 -2.66
CA PRO A 136 -27.44 -21.22 -2.87
C PRO A 136 -27.35 -21.69 -4.33
N LEU A 137 -27.55 -22.99 -4.56
CA LEU A 137 -27.57 -23.58 -5.90
C LEU A 137 -28.97 -24.07 -6.27
N GLY A 138 -29.23 -24.21 -7.57
CA GLY A 138 -30.43 -24.89 -8.08
C GLY A 138 -31.75 -24.14 -7.85
N LYS A 139 -32.62 -24.65 -6.96
CA LYS A 139 -34.03 -24.22 -6.83
C LYS A 139 -34.19 -22.78 -6.32
N HIS A 140 -33.22 -22.27 -5.56
CA HIS A 140 -33.24 -20.89 -5.04
C HIS A 140 -33.28 -19.82 -6.16
N TRP A 141 -32.78 -20.15 -7.35
CA TRP A 141 -32.76 -19.24 -8.50
C TRP A 141 -33.95 -19.39 -9.44
N ARG A 142 -34.82 -20.38 -9.17
CA ARG A 142 -36.06 -20.64 -9.90
C ARG A 142 -37.24 -20.07 -9.10
N VAL A 143 -37.11 -18.85 -8.61
CA VAL A 143 -38.21 -18.15 -7.92
C VAL A 143 -39.19 -17.75 -9.01
N GLY A 144 -40.22 -18.56 -9.22
CA GLY A 144 -41.26 -18.28 -10.20
C GLY A 144 -41.76 -16.84 -10.03
N LEU A 145 -41.78 -16.09 -11.15
CA LEU A 145 -42.27 -14.71 -11.33
C LEU A 145 -43.04 -14.17 -10.12
N ARG A 146 -42.32 -13.74 -9.08
CA ARG A 146 -42.92 -12.95 -8.01
C ARG A 146 -43.08 -11.54 -8.58
N PRO A 147 -44.30 -10.98 -8.59
CA PRO A 147 -44.54 -9.67 -9.20
C PRO A 147 -43.86 -8.51 -8.43
N GLU A 148 -43.33 -8.76 -7.24
CA GLU A 148 -42.74 -7.76 -6.36
C GLU A 148 -41.26 -8.07 -6.10
N LEU A 149 -40.43 -7.02 -6.15
CA LEU A 149 -39.02 -7.09 -5.76
C LEU A 149 -38.93 -7.52 -4.28
N PRO A 150 -38.04 -8.45 -3.91
CA PRO A 150 -37.82 -8.76 -2.50
C PRO A 150 -37.43 -7.49 -1.72
N SER A 151 -38.13 -7.23 -0.61
CA SER A 151 -37.91 -6.06 0.25
C SER A 151 -36.65 -6.16 1.12
N SER A 152 -36.02 -7.34 1.17
CA SER A 152 -34.82 -7.62 1.95
C SER A 152 -33.77 -8.35 1.11
N PRO A 153 -32.46 -8.09 1.33
CA PRO A 153 -31.39 -8.83 0.67
C PRO A 153 -31.40 -10.31 1.05
N SER A 154 -30.90 -11.18 0.17
CA SER A 154 -30.71 -12.59 0.49
C SER A 154 -29.65 -12.76 1.58
N ALA A 155 -29.82 -13.78 2.44
CA ALA A 155 -28.93 -14.00 3.58
C ALA A 155 -27.46 -14.21 3.17
N TYR A 156 -27.22 -14.94 2.07
CA TYR A 156 -25.86 -15.16 1.56
C TYR A 156 -25.22 -13.85 1.09
N ALA A 157 -25.98 -12.99 0.39
CA ALA A 157 -25.47 -11.73 -0.13
C ALA A 157 -25.17 -10.76 1.01
N ALA A 158 -26.07 -10.67 2.01
CA ALA A 158 -25.84 -9.87 3.21
C ALA A 158 -24.59 -10.32 3.96
N ALA A 159 -24.39 -11.63 4.14
CA ALA A 159 -23.20 -12.19 4.80
C ALA A 159 -21.92 -11.87 4.02
N ALA A 160 -21.91 -12.09 2.70
CA ALA A 160 -20.74 -11.83 1.85
C ALA A 160 -20.38 -10.34 1.82
N VAL A 161 -21.37 -9.46 1.65
CA VAL A 161 -21.18 -8.01 1.70
C VAL A 161 -20.62 -7.61 3.06
N GLN A 162 -21.18 -8.11 4.17
CA GLN A 162 -20.72 -7.72 5.50
C GLN A 162 -19.30 -8.19 5.82
N ALA A 163 -18.94 -9.41 5.41
CA ALA A 163 -17.62 -10.01 5.67
C ALA A 163 -16.48 -9.35 4.89
N VAL A 164 -16.77 -8.79 3.71
CA VAL A 164 -15.77 -8.14 2.85
C VAL A 164 -16.01 -6.63 2.79
N LEU A 165 -17.06 -6.19 2.09
CA LEU A 165 -17.32 -4.77 1.87
C LEU A 165 -17.63 -4.02 3.18
N GLY A 166 -18.31 -4.64 4.14
CA GLY A 166 -18.60 -4.05 5.44
C GLY A 166 -17.32 -3.73 6.22
N GLN A 167 -16.35 -4.66 6.23
CA GLN A 167 -15.04 -4.44 6.86
C GLN A 167 -14.25 -3.33 6.15
N VAL A 168 -14.30 -3.31 4.82
CA VAL A 168 -13.62 -2.28 4.03
C VAL A 168 -14.25 -0.91 4.22
N LEU A 169 -15.58 -0.83 4.32
CA LEU A 169 -16.30 0.42 4.59
C LEU A 169 -15.93 0.99 5.97
N GLN A 170 -15.85 0.15 7.01
CA GLN A 170 -15.42 0.58 8.34
C GLN A 170 -14.01 1.19 8.31
N GLY A 171 -13.08 0.59 7.57
CA GLY A 171 -11.74 1.15 7.38
C GLY A 171 -11.74 2.44 6.56
N ALA A 172 -12.46 2.44 5.44
CA ALA A 172 -12.50 3.57 4.52
C ALA A 172 -13.06 4.84 5.17
N GLN A 173 -14.03 4.73 6.08
CA GLN A 173 -14.56 5.87 6.84
C GLN A 173 -13.50 6.61 7.66
N LEU A 174 -12.41 5.94 8.02
CA LEU A 174 -11.29 6.50 8.80
C LEU A 174 -10.20 7.11 7.90
N LEU A 175 -10.30 6.96 6.58
CA LEU A 175 -9.33 7.49 5.62
C LEU A 175 -9.66 8.93 5.19
N PRO A 176 -8.65 9.69 4.72
CA PRO A 176 -8.91 10.95 4.01
C PRO A 176 -9.84 10.74 2.83
N ARG A 177 -10.73 11.72 2.56
CA ARG A 177 -11.80 11.61 1.53
C ARG A 177 -11.28 11.16 0.16
N ASP A 178 -10.12 11.65 -0.24
CA ASP A 178 -9.50 11.35 -1.53
C ASP A 178 -9.03 9.89 -1.67
N ALA A 179 -8.76 9.22 -0.54
CA ALA A 179 -8.34 7.82 -0.48
C ALA A 179 -9.52 6.84 -0.34
N GLN A 180 -10.72 7.31 0.06
CA GLN A 180 -11.89 6.46 0.28
C GLN A 180 -12.40 5.84 -1.02
N ALA A 181 -12.65 6.68 -2.03
CA ALA A 181 -13.28 6.24 -3.28
C ALA A 181 -12.41 5.22 -4.05
N PRO A 182 -11.08 5.40 -4.22
CA PRO A 182 -10.25 4.42 -4.91
C PRO A 182 -10.18 3.07 -4.21
N ALA A 183 -10.17 3.05 -2.87
CA ALA A 183 -10.15 1.81 -2.09
C ALA A 183 -11.49 1.06 -2.22
N LEU A 184 -12.60 1.77 -2.02
CA LEU A 184 -13.96 1.21 -2.14
C LEU A 184 -14.25 0.70 -3.55
N ALA A 185 -13.88 1.47 -4.58
CA ALA A 185 -14.10 1.08 -5.97
C ALA A 185 -13.38 -0.23 -6.30
N ARG A 186 -12.08 -0.35 -5.96
CA ARG A 186 -11.32 -1.58 -6.22
C ARG A 186 -11.93 -2.81 -5.57
N VAL A 187 -12.28 -2.71 -4.29
CA VAL A 187 -12.84 -3.86 -3.56
C VAL A 187 -14.23 -4.20 -4.07
N THR A 188 -15.06 -3.20 -4.36
CA THR A 188 -16.40 -3.44 -4.91
C THR A 188 -16.31 -4.13 -6.27
N THR A 189 -15.39 -3.69 -7.14
CA THR A 189 -15.13 -4.36 -8.42
C THR A 189 -14.67 -5.80 -8.20
N ALA A 190 -13.67 -6.03 -7.35
CA ALA A 190 -13.16 -7.38 -7.05
C ALA A 190 -14.24 -8.31 -6.48
N PHE A 191 -15.11 -7.79 -5.61
CA PHE A 191 -16.23 -8.52 -5.03
C PHE A 191 -17.26 -8.91 -6.11
N LEU A 192 -17.66 -7.96 -6.96
CA LEU A 192 -18.62 -8.20 -8.05
C LEU A 192 -18.06 -9.15 -9.11
N GLU A 193 -16.76 -9.05 -9.41
CA GLU A 193 -16.09 -10.01 -10.28
C GLU A 193 -16.14 -11.42 -9.70
N ALA A 194 -15.80 -11.60 -8.42
CA ALA A 194 -15.89 -12.92 -7.76
C ALA A 194 -17.31 -13.49 -7.81
N TRP A 195 -18.31 -12.63 -7.61
CA TRP A 195 -19.72 -13.01 -7.69
C TRP A 195 -20.11 -13.47 -9.10
N MET A 196 -19.72 -12.72 -10.13
CA MET A 196 -19.98 -13.05 -11.52
C MET A 196 -19.23 -14.33 -11.94
N ASP A 197 -17.96 -14.46 -11.57
CA ASP A 197 -17.13 -15.64 -11.84
C ASP A 197 -17.78 -16.90 -11.25
N HIS A 198 -18.28 -16.82 -10.01
CA HIS A 198 -18.99 -17.92 -9.36
C HIS A 198 -20.30 -18.28 -10.08
N ILE A 199 -21.12 -17.29 -10.46
CA ILE A 199 -22.35 -17.51 -11.23
C ILE A 199 -22.08 -18.27 -12.53
N LEU A 200 -21.04 -17.85 -13.26
CA LEU A 200 -20.65 -18.45 -14.52
C LEU A 200 -20.12 -19.88 -14.32
N ALA A 201 -19.26 -20.08 -13.32
CA ALA A 201 -18.69 -21.39 -12.99
C ALA A 201 -19.77 -22.41 -12.61
N GLN A 202 -20.72 -22.01 -11.77
CA GLN A 202 -21.83 -22.85 -11.32
C GLN A 202 -23.01 -22.90 -12.31
N ARG A 203 -22.92 -22.16 -13.43
CA ARG A 203 -23.96 -22.05 -14.47
C ARG A 203 -25.33 -21.73 -13.88
N ILE A 204 -25.36 -20.81 -12.93
CA ILE A 204 -26.59 -20.40 -12.24
C ILE A 204 -27.55 -19.79 -13.26
N LYS A 205 -28.81 -20.27 -13.25
CA LYS A 205 -29.87 -19.79 -14.14
C LYS A 205 -30.89 -19.04 -13.32
N PHE A 206 -30.95 -17.72 -13.53
CA PHE A 206 -32.02 -16.86 -13.06
C PHE A 206 -33.24 -17.09 -13.97
N ARG A 207 -34.32 -17.68 -13.46
CA ARG A 207 -35.55 -17.96 -14.20
C ARG A 207 -36.75 -17.44 -13.45
#